data_AF-A0A6G2DFD0-F1
#
_entry.id   AF-A0A6G2DFD0-F1
#
_cell.length_a   1.000
_cell.length_b   1.000
_cell.length_c   1.000
_cell.angle_alpha   90.00
_cell.angle_beta   90.00
_cell.angle_gamma   90.00
#
_symmetry.space_group_name_H-M   'P 1'
#
loop_
_entity.id
_entity.type
_entity.pdbx_description
1 polymer ?
#
loop_
_entity_poly.entity_id
_entity_poly.type
_entity_poly.pdbx_seq_one_letter_code
_entity_poly.pdbx_strand_id
1 'polypeptide(L)'
;AGIYGVDSSIHTLENLYGVDINYYVRLNFTSFLKMIDLLGGVDVHNDQEFSALHGKFHFPVGNVHLDSEQALGFVRERYSLADGDRDRGRNQQKVIVAILQKLTSTEALKNYSTIINS
;
A
#
# COMPACT_ATOMS: atom_id res chain seq x y z
N ALA A 1 12.43 -6.68 0.98
CA ALA A 1 13.53 -7.50 1.52
C ALA A 1 14.70 -7.40 0.55
N GLY A 2 15.81 -6.85 1.02
CA GLY A 2 17.04 -6.74 0.23
C GLY A 2 17.70 -8.11 0.03
N ILE A 3 18.98 -8.10 -0.37
CA ILE A 3 19.80 -9.29 -0.66
C ILE A 3 19.78 -10.31 0.50
N TYR A 4 19.62 -9.85 1.75
CA TYR A 4 19.69 -10.67 2.96
C TYR A 4 18.32 -11.02 3.59
N GLY A 5 17.22 -10.85 2.87
CA GLY A 5 15.90 -11.27 3.35
C GLY A 5 15.20 -10.29 4.30
N VAL A 6 14.13 -10.75 4.96
CA VAL A 6 13.28 -9.94 5.85
C VAL A 6 13.94 -9.77 7.22
N ASP A 7 14.56 -10.81 7.76
CA ASP A 7 15.16 -10.81 9.10
C ASP A 7 16.26 -9.73 9.23
N SER A 8 17.09 -9.58 8.20
CA SER A 8 18.09 -8.50 8.15
C SER A 8 17.45 -7.10 8.19
N SER A 9 16.30 -6.92 7.53
CA SER A 9 15.58 -5.64 7.56
C SER A 9 14.95 -5.38 8.93
N ILE A 10 14.38 -6.42 9.57
CA ILE A 10 13.84 -6.35 10.93
C ILE A 10 14.93 -5.91 11.90
N HIS A 11 16.04 -6.66 11.99
CA HIS A 11 17.13 -6.34 12.91
C HIS A 11 17.77 -4.98 12.66
N THR A 12 17.84 -4.53 11.41
CA THR A 12 18.33 -3.18 11.10
C THR A 12 17.41 -2.11 11.69
N LEU A 13 16.09 -2.28 11.58
CA LEU A 13 15.11 -1.34 12.13
C LEU A 13 15.05 -1.39 13.66
N GLU A 14 15.10 -2.59 14.25
CA GLU A 14 15.16 -2.77 15.71
C GLU A 14 16.37 -2.04 16.31
N ASN A 15 17.55 -2.22 15.71
CA ASN A 15 18.77 -1.54 16.15
C ASN A 15 18.73 -0.03 15.94
N LEU A 16 18.11 0.44 14.84
CA LEU A 16 18.03 1.87 14.52
C LEU A 16 17.09 2.61 15.48
N TYR A 17 15.96 2.00 15.82
CA TYR A 17 14.89 2.65 16.60
C TYR A 17 14.83 2.21 18.07
N GLY A 18 15.58 1.18 18.47
CA GLY A 18 15.60 0.66 19.85
C GLY A 18 14.28 0.02 20.27
N VAL A 19 13.60 -0.66 19.34
CA VAL A 19 12.30 -1.31 19.54
C VAL A 19 12.37 -2.77 19.10
N ASP A 20 11.47 -3.61 19.63
CA ASP A 20 11.30 -5.00 19.19
C ASP A 20 10.16 -5.10 18.15
N ILE A 21 10.37 -5.76 17.03
CA ILE A 21 9.35 -5.97 15.99
C ILE A 21 8.83 -7.41 16.07
N ASN A 22 7.68 -7.60 16.73
CA ASN A 22 7.16 -8.94 16.98
C ASN A 22 6.43 -9.58 15.78
N TYR A 23 5.92 -8.75 14.85
CA TYR A 23 5.12 -9.21 13.72
C TYR A 23 5.47 -8.45 12.45
N TYR A 24 5.43 -9.16 11.32
CA TYR A 24 5.54 -8.56 10.00
C TYR A 24 4.61 -9.25 9.02
N VAL A 25 4.25 -8.53 7.96
CA VAL A 25 3.57 -9.08 6.80
C VAL A 25 4.40 -8.75 5.58
N ARG A 26 4.62 -9.74 4.71
CA ARG A 26 5.29 -9.56 3.42
C ARG A 26 4.34 -9.94 2.31
N LEU A 27 4.05 -8.99 1.43
CA LEU A 27 3.20 -9.20 0.26
C LEU A 27 3.99 -8.92 -1.02
N ASN A 28 3.58 -9.58 -2.10
CA ASN A 28 4.01 -9.22 -3.46
C ASN A 28 2.89 -8.45 -4.18
N PHE A 29 3.13 -8.02 -5.41
CA PHE A 29 2.13 -7.26 -6.17
C PHE A 29 0.85 -8.05 -6.46
N THR A 30 0.95 -9.36 -6.71
CA THR A 30 -0.23 -10.22 -6.92
C THR A 30 -1.10 -10.27 -5.67
N SER A 31 -0.51 -10.47 -4.49
CA SER A 31 -1.24 -10.44 -3.22
C SER A 31 -1.86 -9.06 -2.94
N PHE A 32 -1.15 -7.98 -3.28
CA PHE A 32 -1.68 -6.62 -3.16
C PHE A 32 -2.92 -6.41 -4.04
N LEU A 33 -2.86 -6.78 -5.32
CA LEU A 33 -3.99 -6.63 -6.25
C LEU A 33 -5.21 -7.40 -5.75
N LYS A 34 -5.05 -8.69 -5.42
CA LYS A 34 -6.11 -9.54 -4.88
C LYS A 34 -6.76 -8.96 -3.63
N MET A 35 -5.97 -8.38 -2.73
CA MET A 35 -6.48 -7.78 -1.51
C MET A 35 -7.33 -6.54 -1.80
N ILE A 36 -6.89 -5.66 -2.70
CA ILE A 36 -7.68 -4.48 -3.09
C ILE A 36 -8.99 -4.91 -3.80
N ASP A 37 -8.93 -5.92 -4.69
CA ASP A 37 -10.12 -6.46 -5.35
C ASP A 37 -11.12 -7.03 -4.33
N LEU A 38 -10.65 -7.79 -3.34
CA LEU A 38 -11.50 -8.35 -2.30
C LEU A 38 -12.19 -7.27 -1.45
N LEU A 39 -11.53 -6.13 -1.25
CA LEU A 39 -12.08 -4.98 -0.54
C LEU A 39 -13.04 -4.15 -1.42
N GLY A 40 -13.15 -4.47 -2.71
CA GLY A 40 -13.92 -3.69 -3.69
C GLY A 40 -13.31 -2.32 -3.96
N GLY A 41 -11.98 -2.21 -3.91
CA GLY A 41 -11.25 -0.95 -4.07
C GLY A 41 -11.02 -0.19 -2.75
N VAL A 42 -10.28 0.91 -2.84
CA VAL A 42 -9.93 1.77 -1.70
C VAL A 42 -10.11 3.24 -2.04
N ASP A 43 -10.48 4.03 -1.03
CA ASP A 43 -10.69 5.47 -1.15
C ASP A 43 -9.49 6.21 -0.53
N VAL A 44 -8.86 7.11 -1.27
CA VAL A 44 -7.74 7.92 -0.79
C VAL A 44 -7.89 9.39 -1.15
N HIS A 45 -7.31 10.28 -0.33
CA HIS A 45 -7.16 11.68 -0.68
C HIS A 45 -5.81 11.90 -1.41
N ASN A 46 -5.87 12.34 -2.65
CA ASN A 46 -4.70 12.65 -3.47
C ASN A 46 -4.36 14.15 -3.39
N ASP A 47 -3.13 14.48 -2.99
CA ASP A 47 -2.74 15.87 -2.72
C ASP A 47 -2.28 16.62 -3.98
N GLN A 48 -1.94 15.89 -5.04
CA GLN A 48 -1.37 16.45 -6.26
C GLN A 48 -1.86 15.67 -7.49
N GLU A 49 -2.08 16.36 -8.60
CA GLU A 49 -2.42 15.72 -9.87
C GLU A 49 -1.18 15.07 -10.47
N PHE A 50 -1.28 13.81 -10.92
CA PHE A 50 -0.19 13.13 -11.60
C PHE A 50 -0.67 12.01 -12.52
N SER A 51 0.20 11.59 -13.44
CA SER A 51 -0.03 10.42 -14.28
C SER A 51 0.99 9.33 -13.95
N ALA A 52 0.53 8.10 -13.74
CA ALA A 52 1.41 6.97 -13.46
C ALA A 52 2.02 6.40 -14.73
N LEU A 53 3.33 6.15 -14.68
CA LEU A 53 4.10 5.47 -15.72
C LEU A 53 3.61 4.03 -15.93
N HIS A 54 3.24 3.37 -14.83
CA HIS A 54 2.69 2.02 -14.85
C HIS A 54 1.16 2.09 -14.97
N GLY A 55 0.60 1.38 -15.97
CA GLY A 55 -0.85 1.37 -16.23
C GLY A 55 -1.40 2.57 -17.00
N LYS A 56 -0.62 3.67 -17.12
CA LYS A 56 -1.03 4.92 -17.79
C LYS A 56 -2.30 5.55 -17.21
N PHE A 57 -2.48 5.40 -15.90
CA PHE A 57 -3.58 6.04 -15.18
C PHE A 57 -3.29 7.51 -14.90
N HIS A 58 -4.35 8.30 -14.83
CA HIS A 58 -4.30 9.70 -14.43
C HIS A 58 -5.06 9.89 -13.12
N PHE A 59 -4.45 10.59 -12.16
CA PHE A 59 -4.99 10.79 -10.82
C PHE A 59 -5.18 12.29 -10.57
N PRO A 60 -6.43 12.79 -10.49
CA PRO A 60 -6.69 14.18 -10.16
C PRO A 60 -6.44 14.46 -8.66
N VAL A 61 -6.29 15.74 -8.30
CA VAL A 61 -6.32 16.17 -6.89
C VAL A 61 -7.69 15.87 -6.29
N GLY A 62 -7.72 15.46 -5.02
CA GLY A 62 -8.93 15.25 -4.23
C GLY A 62 -9.17 13.78 -3.89
N ASN A 63 -10.40 13.47 -3.48
CA ASN A 63 -10.78 12.11 -3.11
C ASN A 63 -10.94 11.26 -4.37
N VAL A 64 -10.19 10.16 -4.45
CA VAL A 64 -10.22 9.21 -5.56
C VAL A 64 -10.52 7.81 -5.02
N HIS A 65 -11.38 7.10 -5.74
CA HIS A 65 -11.59 5.66 -5.56
C HIS A 65 -10.65 4.91 -6.50
N LEU A 66 -9.92 3.95 -5.96
CA LEU A 66 -8.90 3.19 -6.67
C LEU A 66 -9.28 1.71 -6.69
N ASP A 67 -9.45 1.16 -7.89
CA ASP A 67 -9.42 -0.31 -8.09
C ASP A 67 -7.99 -0.86 -7.87
N SER A 68 -7.81 -2.18 -8.01
CA SER A 68 -6.52 -2.82 -7.74
C SER A 68 -5.39 -2.33 -8.66
N GLU A 69 -5.63 -2.20 -9.96
CA GLU A 69 -4.62 -1.74 -10.92
C GLU A 69 -4.28 -0.26 -10.71
N GLN A 70 -5.29 0.57 -10.47
CA GLN A 70 -5.13 1.98 -10.15
C GLN A 70 -4.38 2.16 -8.84
N ALA A 71 -4.71 1.39 -7.80
CA ALA A 71 -4.01 1.42 -6.52
C ALA A 71 -2.53 1.02 -6.69
N LEU A 72 -2.25 0.00 -7.50
CA LEU A 72 -0.87 -0.41 -7.79
C LEU A 72 -0.10 0.67 -8.56
N GLY A 73 -0.75 1.34 -9.52
CA GLY A 73 -0.19 2.49 -10.24
C GLY A 73 0.10 3.66 -9.30
N PHE A 74 -0.85 4.00 -8.44
CA PHE A 74 -0.79 5.10 -7.47
C PHE A 74 0.38 4.96 -6.49
N VAL A 75 0.60 3.75 -5.94
CA VAL A 75 1.67 3.50 -4.94
C VAL A 75 3.06 3.27 -5.56
N ARG A 76 3.15 3.06 -6.87
CA ARG A 76 4.42 2.81 -7.58
C ARG A 76 4.98 4.05 -8.26
N GLU A 77 4.14 5.04 -8.54
CA GLU A 77 4.59 6.24 -9.23
C GLU A 77 5.61 7.03 -8.42
N ARG A 78 6.57 7.62 -9.11
CA ARG A 78 7.71 8.33 -8.51
C ARG A 78 8.15 9.50 -9.37
N TYR A 79 8.15 9.36 -10.69
CA TYR A 79 8.79 10.31 -11.58
C TYR A 79 7.91 11.51 -11.90
N SER A 80 6.59 11.34 -11.87
CA SER A 80 5.63 12.43 -12.07
C SER A 80 5.23 13.15 -10.78
N LEU A 81 5.76 12.73 -9.62
CA LEU A 81 5.48 13.33 -8.32
C LEU A 81 6.49 14.45 -7.99
N ALA A 82 6.01 15.54 -7.40
CA ALA A 82 6.83 16.72 -7.11
C ALA A 82 8.02 16.43 -6.16
N ASP A 83 7.83 15.62 -5.12
CA ASP A 83 8.88 15.22 -4.14
C ASP A 83 9.34 13.76 -4.38
N GLY A 84 9.09 13.24 -5.58
CA GLY A 84 9.57 11.95 -6.06
C GLY A 84 9.29 10.77 -5.12
N ASP A 85 10.37 10.13 -4.64
CA ASP A 85 10.28 8.93 -3.80
C ASP A 85 9.62 9.18 -2.45
N ARG A 86 9.74 10.40 -1.91
CA ARG A 86 9.09 10.78 -0.65
C ARG A 86 7.57 10.80 -0.80
N ASP A 87 7.08 11.37 -1.90
CA ASP A 87 5.64 11.33 -2.22
C ASP A 87 5.17 9.91 -2.53
N ARG A 88 5.97 9.09 -3.19
CA ARG A 88 5.65 7.66 -3.35
C ARG A 88 5.46 6.98 -1.99
N GLY A 89 6.34 7.24 -1.03
CA GLY A 89 6.22 6.74 0.35
C GLY A 89 4.94 7.23 1.03
N ARG A 90 4.58 8.51 0.87
CA ARG A 90 3.32 9.08 1.38
C ARG A 90 2.10 8.39 0.74
N ASN A 91 2.12 8.16 -0.57
CA ASN A 91 1.05 7.45 -1.28
C ASN A 91 0.91 5.99 -0.82
N GLN A 92 2.02 5.30 -0.56
CA GLN A 92 2.02 3.96 0.04
C GLN A 92 1.37 3.97 1.43
N GLN A 93 1.69 4.94 2.29
CA GLN A 93 1.07 5.10 3.61
C GLN A 93 -0.45 5.35 3.51
N LYS A 94 -0.88 6.23 2.59
CA LYS A 94 -2.32 6.51 2.37
C LYS A 94 -3.11 5.25 2.01
N VAL A 95 -2.59 4.45 1.09
CA VAL A 95 -3.26 3.21 0.68
C VAL A 95 -3.27 2.17 1.82
N ILE A 96 -2.18 2.06 2.60
CA ILE A 96 -2.16 1.20 3.81
C ILE A 96 -3.25 1.63 4.80
N VAL A 97 -3.38 2.93 5.07
CA VAL A 97 -4.43 3.46 5.96
C VAL A 97 -5.82 3.17 5.40
N ALA A 98 -6.05 3.35 4.11
CA ALA A 98 -7.33 3.06 3.47
C ALA A 98 -7.70 1.56 3.54
N ILE A 99 -6.72 0.67 3.35
CA ILE A 99 -6.90 -0.78 3.55
C ILE A 99 -7.33 -1.07 4.98
N LEU A 100 -6.62 -0.53 5.97
CA LEU A 100 -6.95 -0.72 7.40
C LEU A 100 -8.35 -0.19 7.73
N GLN A 101 -8.73 0.96 7.18
CA GLN A 101 -10.07 1.53 7.32
C GLN A 101 -11.14 0.62 6.72
N LYS A 102 -10.96 0.14 5.49
CA LYS A 102 -11.90 -0.81 4.85
C LYS A 102 -12.05 -2.09 5.67
N LEU A 103 -10.94 -2.67 6.13
CA LEU A 103 -10.94 -3.90 6.94
C LEU A 103 -11.64 -3.74 8.29
N THR A 104 -11.58 -2.55 8.89
CA THR A 104 -12.22 -2.26 10.18
C THR A 104 -13.65 -1.75 10.06
N SER A 105 -14.02 -1.14 8.92
CA SER A 105 -15.37 -0.60 8.67
C SER A 105 -16.32 -1.64 8.09
N THR A 106 -15.82 -2.54 7.24
CA THR A 106 -16.58 -3.70 6.82
C THR A 106 -16.54 -4.73 7.95
N GLU A 107 -17.56 -5.57 8.08
CA GLU A 107 -17.50 -6.76 8.94
C GLU A 107 -16.41 -7.78 8.50
N ALA A 108 -15.31 -7.34 7.87
CA ALA A 108 -14.21 -8.17 7.37
C ALA A 108 -13.48 -8.94 8.48
N LEU A 109 -13.63 -8.55 9.76
CA LEU A 109 -13.24 -9.40 10.89
C LEU A 109 -13.96 -10.75 10.90
N LYS A 110 -15.17 -10.89 10.32
CA LYS A 110 -15.86 -12.19 10.16
C LYS A 110 -15.22 -13.10 9.09
N ASN A 111 -14.44 -12.54 8.15
CA ASN A 111 -13.84 -13.26 7.01
C ASN A 111 -12.30 -13.19 6.96
N TYR A 112 -11.65 -12.74 8.05
CA TYR A 112 -10.19 -12.59 8.14
C TYR A 112 -9.43 -13.88 7.78
N SER A 113 -10.01 -15.05 8.07
CA SER A 113 -9.46 -16.37 7.71
C SER A 113 -9.35 -16.60 6.20
N THR A 114 -10.18 -15.98 5.37
CA THR A 114 -10.11 -16.10 3.90
C THR A 114 -8.98 -15.25 3.32
N ILE A 115 -8.67 -14.11 3.95
CA ILE A 115 -7.67 -13.15 3.47
C ILE A 115 -6.24 -13.68 3.70
N ILE A 116 -6.00 -14.30 4.85
CA ILE A 116 -4.65 -14.76 5.22
C ILE A 116 -4.25 -16.07 4.55
N ASN A 117 -5.22 -16.90 4.16
CA ASN A 117 -4.95 -18.20 3.56
C ASN A 117 -4.92 -18.19 2.00
N SER A 118 -4.83 -17.02 1.36
CA SER A 118 -4.95 -16.84 -0.11
C SER A 118 -3.71 -16.27 -0.81
#